data_AF-A0A7N0RI09-F1
#
_entry.id   AF-A0A7N0RI09-F1
#
_cell.length_a   1.000
_cell.length_b   1.000
_cell.length_c   1.000
_cell.angle_alpha   90.00
_cell.angle_beta   90.00
_cell.angle_gamma   90.00
#
_symmetry.space_group_name_H-M   'P 1'
#
loop_
_entity.id
_entity.type
_entity.pdbx_description
1 polymer ?
#
loop_
_entity_poly.entity_id
_entity_poly.type
_entity_poly.pdbx_seq_one_letter_code
_entity_poly.pdbx_strand_id
1 'polypeptide(L)'
;MALKEKEVPVNVYVGMRYWYPLTEEAVEQIKKDKITRLVVLPLYPQFSISTTGSSVRVLQNMFREDPYLSRMPVSIIKSWYQREGYIQSMADLIEKELHTFTNRKEVMIFFSAHGVPVSYVTSAGDPYKDQMEECIYLIMQELKRRGVANDYTLAYQSRVGPVQWLQPYTDKVLVELGEKGVKSLLAVPVSFVSEHIETLEEIDMEYRELALESGIENWGRVPALNCTPSFISDLADAVIEALPSATAMTTTPMNSSAEEDSDQDPITYVIKILFGSILAFLLLVSPKMVKALKGNLL
;
A
#
# COMPACT_ATOMS: atom_id res chain seq x y z
N MET A 1 -19.86 -13.64 -2.35
CA MET A 1 -18.40 -13.71 -2.53
C MET A 1 -18.20 -13.69 -4.02
N ALA A 2 -17.53 -12.67 -4.57
CA ALA A 2 -17.50 -12.43 -6.02
C ALA A 2 -17.07 -13.65 -6.85
N LEU A 3 -16.06 -14.42 -6.39
CA LEU A 3 -15.64 -15.65 -7.07
C LEU A 3 -16.73 -16.74 -7.11
N LYS A 4 -17.58 -16.83 -6.09
CA LYS A 4 -18.73 -17.75 -6.06
C LYS A 4 -19.84 -17.30 -7.02
N GLU A 5 -20.07 -15.99 -7.12
CA GLU A 5 -21.03 -15.40 -8.06
C GLU A 5 -20.59 -15.58 -9.52
N LYS A 6 -19.28 -15.63 -9.76
CA LYS A 6 -18.66 -15.95 -11.06
C LYS A 6 -18.51 -17.47 -11.32
N GLU A 7 -19.17 -18.30 -10.51
CA GLU A 7 -19.19 -19.77 -10.64
C GLU A 7 -17.81 -20.45 -10.59
N VAL A 8 -16.84 -19.85 -9.91
CA VAL A 8 -15.50 -20.41 -9.73
C VAL A 8 -15.37 -20.99 -8.31
N PRO A 9 -15.42 -22.32 -8.13
CA PRO A 9 -15.29 -22.94 -6.82
C PRO A 9 -13.85 -22.82 -6.33
N VAL A 10 -13.61 -21.93 -5.37
CA VAL A 10 -12.29 -21.65 -4.79
C VAL A 10 -12.36 -21.61 -3.28
N ASN A 11 -11.25 -21.98 -2.65
CA ASN A 11 -10.98 -21.68 -1.26
C ASN A 11 -10.13 -20.41 -1.18
N VAL A 12 -10.42 -19.54 -0.21
CA VAL A 12 -9.68 -18.29 0.01
C VAL A 12 -8.92 -18.40 1.32
N TYR A 13 -7.64 -18.07 1.27
CA TYR A 13 -6.73 -18.09 2.40
C TYR A 13 -6.10 -16.71 2.57
N VAL A 14 -6.00 -16.24 3.81
CA VAL A 14 -5.29 -15.00 4.15
C VAL A 14 -3.95 -15.38 4.73
N GLY A 15 -2.87 -14.83 4.18
CA GLY A 15 -1.51 -15.00 4.69
C GLY A 15 -0.86 -13.63 4.83
N MET A 16 -0.67 -13.20 6.08
CA MET A 16 -0.01 -11.97 6.43
C MET A 16 1.50 -12.23 6.63
N ARG A 17 2.32 -11.23 6.33
CA ARG A 17 3.78 -11.35 6.43
C ARG A 17 4.29 -11.23 7.86
N TYR A 18 3.62 -10.42 8.69
CA TYR A 18 4.08 -10.01 10.02
C TYR A 18 2.99 -10.04 11.10
N TRP A 19 1.79 -10.53 10.80
CA TRP A 19 0.69 -10.63 11.76
C TRP A 19 -0.15 -11.89 11.48
N TYR A 20 -1.11 -12.20 12.34
CA TYR A 20 -2.01 -13.33 12.13
C TYR A 20 -3.15 -12.99 11.16
N PRO A 21 -3.64 -13.95 10.35
CA PRO A 21 -3.06 -15.28 10.14
C PRO A 21 -1.76 -15.21 9.34
N LEU A 22 -0.72 -15.92 9.79
CA LEU A 22 0.60 -15.93 9.15
C LEU A 22 0.58 -16.70 7.83
N THR A 23 1.56 -16.43 6.97
CA THR A 23 1.65 -17.10 5.66
C THR A 23 1.86 -18.61 5.82
N GLU A 24 2.63 -19.02 6.82
CA GLU A 24 2.87 -20.40 7.21
C GLU A 24 1.56 -21.13 7.58
N GLU A 25 0.70 -20.50 8.38
CA GLU A 25 -0.60 -21.06 8.78
C GLU A 25 -1.52 -21.23 7.56
N ALA A 26 -1.52 -20.25 6.65
CA ALA A 26 -2.27 -20.34 5.40
C ALA A 26 -1.77 -21.51 4.53
N VAL A 27 -0.45 -21.69 4.42
CA VAL A 27 0.16 -22.79 3.67
C VAL A 27 -0.18 -24.16 4.28
N GLU A 28 -0.17 -24.28 5.60
CA GLU A 28 -0.59 -25.51 6.28
C GLU A 28 -2.05 -25.86 5.97
N GLN A 29 -2.93 -24.87 5.98
CA GLN A 29 -4.34 -25.06 5.65
C GLN A 29 -4.52 -25.43 4.17
N ILE A 30 -3.78 -24.80 3.24
CA ILE A 30 -3.75 -25.15 1.81
C ILE A 30 -3.39 -26.62 1.60
N LYS A 31 -2.41 -27.14 2.35
CA LYS A 31 -2.00 -28.56 2.32
C LYS A 31 -3.11 -29.46 2.86
N LYS A 32 -3.71 -29.09 4.00
CA LYS A 32 -4.78 -29.86 4.65
C LYS A 32 -6.01 -30.00 3.74
N ASP A 33 -6.35 -28.94 3.02
CA ASP A 33 -7.46 -28.91 2.08
C ASP A 33 -7.14 -29.55 0.72
N LYS A 34 -5.90 -30.03 0.53
CA LYS A 34 -5.42 -30.70 -0.68
C LYS A 34 -5.61 -29.85 -1.94
N ILE A 35 -5.36 -28.55 -1.83
CA ILE A 35 -5.42 -27.61 -2.95
C ILE A 35 -4.40 -28.00 -4.00
N THR A 36 -4.82 -28.09 -5.27
CA THR A 36 -3.98 -28.57 -6.38
C THR A 36 -3.55 -27.46 -7.33
N ARG A 37 -4.02 -26.22 -7.14
CA ARG A 37 -3.66 -25.04 -7.94
C ARG A 37 -3.86 -23.80 -7.08
N LEU A 38 -2.93 -22.86 -7.16
CA LEU A 38 -2.94 -21.65 -6.35
C LEU A 38 -2.82 -20.39 -7.21
N VAL A 39 -3.53 -19.34 -6.83
CA VAL A 39 -3.27 -17.97 -7.28
C VAL A 39 -2.86 -17.16 -6.05
N VAL A 40 -1.73 -16.49 -6.14
CA VAL A 40 -1.21 -15.59 -5.11
C VAL A 40 -1.57 -14.17 -5.53
N LEU A 41 -2.41 -13.53 -4.73
CA LEU A 41 -2.84 -12.15 -4.91
C LEU A 41 -2.36 -11.31 -3.71
N PRO A 42 -1.20 -10.66 -3.81
CA PRO A 42 -0.81 -9.60 -2.90
C PRO A 42 -1.83 -8.45 -2.95
N LEU A 43 -2.25 -7.96 -1.79
CA LEU A 43 -3.21 -6.84 -1.67
C LEU A 43 -2.55 -5.45 -1.80
N TYR A 44 -1.38 -5.40 -2.43
CA TYR A 44 -0.69 -4.19 -2.83
C TYR A 44 -0.89 -3.99 -4.35
N PRO A 45 -1.56 -2.92 -4.80
CA PRO A 45 -1.74 -2.68 -6.23
C PRO A 45 -0.42 -2.50 -6.97
N GLN A 46 0.50 -1.76 -6.36
CA GLN A 46 1.85 -1.51 -6.85
C GLN A 46 2.82 -2.52 -6.23
N PHE A 47 3.72 -3.07 -7.04
CA PHE A 47 4.79 -3.93 -6.56
C PHE A 47 5.85 -3.10 -5.84
N SER A 48 6.30 -3.58 -4.68
CA SER A 48 7.59 -3.20 -4.09
C SER A 48 8.35 -4.44 -3.63
N ILE A 49 9.69 -4.36 -3.64
CA ILE A 49 10.56 -5.42 -3.13
C ILE A 49 10.31 -5.68 -1.64
N SER A 50 9.91 -4.65 -0.88
CA SER A 50 9.69 -4.72 0.56
C SER A 50 8.32 -5.30 0.94
N THR A 51 7.34 -5.30 0.02
CA THR A 51 5.97 -5.78 0.26
C THR A 51 5.70 -7.10 -0.48
N THR A 52 5.28 -7.02 -1.74
CA THR A 52 5.01 -8.18 -2.60
C THR A 52 6.26 -9.03 -2.77
N GLY A 53 7.43 -8.42 -3.01
CA GLY A 53 8.69 -9.13 -3.17
C GLY A 53 9.06 -9.97 -1.93
N SER A 54 8.98 -9.36 -0.74
CA SER A 54 9.22 -10.03 0.55
C SER A 54 8.28 -11.22 0.75
N SER A 55 6.98 -11.02 0.52
CA SER A 55 5.95 -12.06 0.73
C SER A 55 6.11 -13.23 -0.24
N VAL A 56 6.36 -12.94 -1.52
CA VAL A 56 6.59 -13.96 -2.55
C VAL A 56 7.86 -14.77 -2.26
N ARG A 57 8.93 -14.15 -1.76
CA ARG A 57 10.19 -14.86 -1.44
C ARG A 57 10.00 -15.88 -0.31
N VAL A 58 9.25 -15.52 0.73
CA VAL A 58 8.89 -16.45 1.80
C VAL A 58 8.09 -17.63 1.26
N LEU A 59 7.08 -17.35 0.43
CA LEU A 59 6.29 -18.39 -0.21
C LEU A 59 7.13 -19.31 -1.10
N GLN A 60 8.04 -18.75 -1.90
CA GLN A 60 8.96 -19.51 -2.75
C GLN A 60 9.88 -20.43 -1.94
N ASN A 61 10.41 -19.96 -0.80
CA ASN A 61 11.25 -20.77 0.07
C ASN A 61 10.46 -21.94 0.68
N MET A 62 9.27 -21.68 1.23
CA MET A 62 8.39 -22.74 1.76
C MET A 62 8.00 -23.77 0.69
N PHE A 63 7.71 -23.32 -0.53
CA PHE A 63 7.32 -24.20 -1.64
C PHE A 63 8.49 -25.06 -2.13
N ARG A 64 9.72 -24.52 -2.11
CA ARG A 64 10.92 -25.25 -2.52
C ARG A 64 11.24 -26.41 -1.57
N GLU A 65 11.02 -26.21 -0.28
CA GLU A 65 11.37 -27.18 0.77
C GLU A 65 10.32 -28.29 0.95
N ASP A 66 9.12 -28.12 0.41
CA ASP A 66 8.02 -29.07 0.58
C ASP A 66 7.73 -29.89 -0.71
N PRO A 67 7.78 -31.24 -0.65
CA PRO A 67 7.56 -32.09 -1.82
C PRO A 67 6.17 -31.99 -2.47
N TYR A 68 5.15 -31.63 -1.70
CA TYR A 68 3.79 -31.44 -2.21
C TYR A 68 3.68 -30.08 -2.91
N LEU A 69 4.16 -29.01 -2.25
CA LEU A 69 4.04 -27.64 -2.76
C LEU A 69 4.94 -27.37 -3.97
N SER A 70 6.14 -27.96 -4.02
CA SER A 70 7.12 -27.78 -5.11
C SER A 70 6.59 -28.17 -6.49
N ARG A 71 5.55 -29.01 -6.55
CA ARG A 71 4.91 -29.45 -7.81
C ARG A 71 3.58 -28.77 -8.08
N MET A 72 3.07 -27.98 -7.14
CA MET A 72 1.78 -27.32 -7.27
C MET A 72 1.88 -26.17 -8.30
N PRO A 73 0.99 -26.11 -9.30
CA PRO A 73 0.89 -24.95 -10.18
C PRO A 73 0.46 -23.70 -9.40
N VAL A 74 1.25 -22.64 -9.52
CA VAL A 74 1.02 -21.35 -8.86
C VAL A 74 1.08 -20.23 -9.88
N SER A 75 0.11 -19.33 -9.85
CA SER A 75 0.15 -18.05 -10.55
C SER A 75 0.34 -16.93 -9.53
N ILE A 76 1.21 -15.96 -9.81
CA ILE A 76 1.46 -14.83 -8.91
C ILE A 76 1.12 -13.54 -9.64
N ILE A 77 0.14 -12.81 -9.13
CA ILE A 77 -0.21 -11.48 -9.63
C ILE A 77 0.75 -10.49 -8.98
N LYS A 78 1.81 -10.09 -9.70
CA LYS A 78 2.88 -9.25 -9.13
C LYS A 78 2.43 -7.83 -8.81
N SER A 79 1.57 -7.26 -9.65
CA SER A 79 1.01 -5.91 -9.52
C SER A 79 -0.29 -5.83 -10.33
N TRP A 80 -1.18 -4.94 -9.96
CA TRP A 80 -2.51 -4.81 -10.55
C TRP A 80 -3.07 -3.37 -10.48
N TYR A 81 -2.23 -2.37 -10.20
CA TYR A 81 -2.60 -0.94 -10.13
C TYR A 81 -3.23 -0.36 -11.41
N GLN A 82 -3.02 -0.97 -12.58
CA GLN A 82 -3.59 -0.50 -13.86
C GLN A 82 -4.98 -1.08 -14.17
N ARG A 83 -5.52 -1.95 -13.31
CA ARG A 83 -6.79 -2.60 -13.59
C ARG A 83 -7.92 -1.57 -13.66
N GLU A 84 -8.73 -1.67 -14.70
CA GLU A 84 -9.81 -0.73 -14.97
C GLU A 84 -10.81 -0.66 -13.80
N GLY A 85 -11.20 -1.80 -13.23
CA GLY A 85 -12.13 -1.84 -12.10
C GLY A 85 -11.57 -1.19 -10.83
N TYR A 86 -10.28 -1.37 -10.54
CA TYR A 86 -9.59 -0.65 -9.46
C TYR A 86 -9.57 0.87 -9.71
N ILE A 87 -9.15 1.32 -10.91
CA ILE A 87 -9.08 2.74 -11.27
C ILE A 87 -10.47 3.40 -11.16
N GLN A 88 -11.50 2.75 -11.70
CA GLN A 88 -12.88 3.25 -11.64
C GLN A 88 -13.38 3.32 -10.20
N SER A 89 -13.09 2.31 -9.37
CA SER A 89 -13.50 2.30 -7.97
C SER A 89 -12.83 3.40 -7.16
N MET A 90 -11.55 3.68 -7.41
CA MET A 90 -10.86 4.82 -6.79
C MET A 90 -11.46 6.15 -7.25
N ALA A 91 -11.72 6.30 -8.55
CA ALA A 91 -12.36 7.50 -9.09
C ALA A 91 -13.77 7.72 -8.51
N ASP A 92 -14.57 6.66 -8.33
CA ASP A 92 -15.89 6.72 -7.69
C ASP A 92 -15.80 7.28 -6.26
N LEU A 93 -14.84 6.78 -5.47
CA LEU A 93 -14.65 7.21 -4.09
C LEU A 93 -14.15 8.66 -4.00
N ILE A 94 -13.22 9.04 -4.87
CA ILE A 94 -12.71 10.43 -4.95
C ILE A 94 -13.85 11.38 -5.34
N GLU A 95 -14.61 11.06 -6.39
CA GLU A 95 -15.73 11.89 -6.85
C GLU A 95 -16.79 12.04 -5.76
N LYS A 96 -17.16 10.93 -5.11
CA LYS A 96 -18.09 10.92 -3.98
C LYS A 96 -17.62 11.83 -2.85
N GLU A 97 -16.35 11.79 -2.50
CA GLU A 97 -15.83 12.63 -1.42
C GLU A 97 -15.71 14.10 -1.84
N LEU A 98 -15.36 14.39 -3.10
CA LEU A 98 -15.39 15.77 -3.62
C LEU A 98 -16.78 16.41 -3.50
N HIS A 99 -17.85 15.62 -3.59
CA HIS A 99 -19.22 16.11 -3.42
C HIS A 99 -19.56 16.57 -2.01
N THR A 100 -18.75 16.24 -0.99
CA THR A 100 -18.94 16.72 0.38
C THR A 100 -18.45 18.17 0.56
N PHE A 101 -17.62 18.66 -0.37
CA PHE A 101 -17.10 20.03 -0.35
C PHE A 101 -18.04 21.02 -1.03
N THR A 102 -18.26 22.18 -0.39
CA THR A 102 -19.09 23.27 -0.94
C THR A 102 -18.56 23.77 -2.29
N ASN A 103 -17.24 24.00 -2.41
CA ASN A 103 -16.60 24.44 -3.64
C ASN A 103 -15.68 23.35 -4.20
N ARG A 104 -16.28 22.25 -4.64
CA ARG A 104 -15.56 21.05 -5.12
C ARG A 104 -14.52 21.30 -6.21
N LYS A 105 -14.61 22.38 -7.00
CA LYS A 105 -13.66 22.66 -8.10
C LYS A 105 -12.33 23.23 -7.61
N GLU A 106 -12.30 23.80 -6.40
CA GLU A 106 -11.10 24.40 -5.80
C GLU A 106 -10.36 23.44 -4.87
N VAL A 107 -10.87 22.22 -4.71
CA VAL A 107 -10.26 21.21 -3.84
C VAL A 107 -8.98 20.68 -4.50
N MET A 108 -7.87 20.73 -3.78
CA MET A 108 -6.63 20.05 -4.16
C MET A 108 -6.75 18.57 -3.80
N ILE A 109 -6.57 17.69 -4.79
CA ILE A 109 -6.50 16.24 -4.56
C ILE A 109 -5.07 15.91 -4.11
N PHE A 110 -4.93 15.35 -2.92
CA PHE A 110 -3.65 15.05 -2.30
C PHE A 110 -3.48 13.55 -2.16
N PHE A 111 -2.72 12.93 -3.07
CA PHE A 111 -2.39 11.51 -2.98
C PHE A 111 -1.31 11.29 -1.92
N SER A 112 -1.61 10.49 -0.89
CA SER A 112 -0.64 10.04 0.11
C SER A 112 -0.33 8.57 -0.14
N ALA A 113 0.95 8.27 -0.36
CA ALA A 113 1.47 6.92 -0.53
C ALA A 113 2.53 6.62 0.53
N HIS A 114 2.63 5.39 1.03
CA HIS A 114 3.73 5.04 1.92
C HIS A 114 5.07 5.21 1.19
N GLY A 115 6.06 5.85 1.83
CA GLY A 115 7.38 6.04 1.25
C GLY A 115 8.17 4.74 1.13
N VAL A 116 9.25 4.74 0.34
CA VAL A 116 10.28 3.71 0.41
C VAL A 116 11.66 4.36 0.46
N PRO A 117 12.69 3.69 1.00
CA PRO A 117 14.06 4.16 0.89
C PRO A 117 14.45 4.40 -0.58
N VAL A 118 15.16 5.50 -0.85
CA VAL A 118 15.58 5.86 -2.22
C VAL A 118 16.42 4.74 -2.85
N SER A 119 17.26 4.07 -2.04
CA SER A 119 18.10 2.96 -2.50
C SER A 119 17.31 1.78 -3.08
N TYR A 120 16.05 1.58 -2.67
CA TYR A 120 15.21 0.52 -3.25
C TYR A 120 14.93 0.82 -4.72
N VAL A 121 14.62 2.07 -5.03
CA VAL A 121 14.34 2.50 -6.41
C VAL A 121 15.63 2.62 -7.21
N THR A 122 16.65 3.31 -6.68
CA THR A 122 17.85 3.65 -7.47
C THR A 122 18.83 2.50 -7.62
N SER A 123 18.97 1.67 -6.58
CA SER A 123 20.02 0.64 -6.52
C SER A 123 19.46 -0.76 -6.73
N ALA A 124 18.29 -1.06 -6.16
CA ALA A 124 17.65 -2.38 -6.28
C ALA A 124 16.65 -2.48 -7.45
N GLY A 125 16.36 -1.36 -8.14
CA GLY A 125 15.45 -1.34 -9.29
C GLY A 125 13.98 -1.59 -8.92
N ASP A 126 13.56 -1.20 -7.71
CA ASP A 126 12.17 -1.31 -7.27
C ASP A 126 11.25 -0.43 -8.15
N PRO A 127 10.26 -1.02 -8.86
CA PRO A 127 9.36 -0.28 -9.75
C PRO A 127 8.28 0.53 -9.01
N TYR A 128 8.22 0.46 -7.67
CA TYR A 128 7.15 1.05 -6.87
C TYR A 128 6.85 2.51 -7.22
N LYS A 129 7.88 3.34 -7.35
CA LYS A 129 7.72 4.76 -7.68
C LYS A 129 7.01 4.95 -9.03
N ASP A 130 7.49 4.27 -10.06
CA ASP A 130 6.95 4.42 -11.42
C ASP A 130 5.53 3.87 -11.52
N GLN A 131 5.26 2.72 -10.86
CA GLN A 131 3.91 2.16 -10.78
C GLN A 131 2.95 3.06 -9.98
N MET A 132 3.42 3.72 -8.93
CA MET A 132 2.62 4.65 -8.14
C MET A 132 2.24 5.90 -8.96
N GLU A 133 3.20 6.48 -9.66
CA GLU A 133 2.97 7.66 -10.50
C GLU A 133 2.04 7.34 -11.69
N GLU A 134 2.22 6.18 -12.34
CA GLU A 134 1.32 5.74 -13.40
C GLU A 134 -0.09 5.43 -12.86
N CYS A 135 -0.21 4.78 -11.71
CA CYS A 135 -1.49 4.53 -11.05
C CYS A 135 -2.28 5.84 -10.83
N ILE A 136 -1.63 6.85 -10.27
CA ILE A 136 -2.24 8.16 -10.02
C ILE A 136 -2.61 8.84 -11.34
N TYR A 137 -1.72 8.78 -12.34
CA TYR A 137 -2.03 9.30 -13.67
C TYR A 137 -3.29 8.67 -14.26
N LEU A 138 -3.44 7.34 -14.17
CA LEU A 138 -4.62 6.63 -14.69
C LEU A 138 -5.90 6.99 -13.93
N ILE A 139 -5.84 7.12 -12.59
CA ILE A 139 -6.97 7.60 -11.77
C ILE A 139 -7.36 9.02 -12.18
N MET A 140 -6.39 9.91 -12.37
CA MET A 140 -6.65 11.29 -12.78
C MET A 140 -7.18 11.38 -14.22
N GLN A 141 -6.77 10.51 -15.13
CA GLN A 141 -7.37 10.41 -16.48
C GLN A 141 -8.83 9.99 -16.40
N GLU A 142 -9.16 9.01 -15.56
CA GLU A 142 -10.54 8.57 -15.36
C GLU A 142 -11.41 9.67 -14.76
N LEU A 143 -10.93 10.37 -13.73
CA LEU A 143 -11.60 11.55 -13.17
C LEU A 143 -11.82 12.65 -14.22
N LYS A 144 -10.80 12.93 -15.05
CA LYS A 144 -10.91 13.90 -16.14
C LYS A 144 -11.98 13.50 -17.16
N ARG A 145 -12.08 12.21 -17.50
CA ARG A 145 -13.12 11.67 -18.40
C ARG A 145 -14.53 11.89 -17.84
N ARG A 146 -14.67 11.94 -16.51
CA ARG A 146 -15.93 12.22 -15.79
C ARG A 146 -16.20 13.71 -15.57
N GLY A 147 -15.30 14.59 -16.03
CA GLY A 147 -15.44 16.04 -15.87
C GLY A 147 -14.91 16.60 -14.54
N VAL A 148 -14.13 15.81 -13.79
CA VAL A 148 -13.38 16.26 -12.61
C VAL A 148 -12.01 16.75 -13.06
N ALA A 149 -11.74 18.04 -12.92
CA ALA A 149 -10.53 18.72 -13.42
C ALA A 149 -9.74 19.40 -12.30
N ASN A 150 -9.83 18.86 -11.09
CA ASN A 150 -9.10 19.33 -9.92
C ASN A 150 -7.59 19.18 -10.09
N ASP A 151 -6.84 20.14 -9.55
CA ASP A 151 -5.40 19.99 -9.38
C ASP A 151 -5.10 18.86 -8.40
N TYR A 152 -3.94 18.22 -8.59
CA TYR A 152 -3.49 17.15 -7.72
C TYR A 152 -1.99 17.20 -7.45
N THR A 153 -1.58 16.58 -6.35
CA THR A 153 -0.18 16.32 -6.03
C THR A 153 -0.03 14.96 -5.35
N LEU A 154 1.21 14.45 -5.34
CA LEU A 154 1.62 13.21 -4.68
C LEU A 154 2.66 13.53 -3.62
N ALA A 155 2.51 12.95 -2.44
CA ALA A 155 3.56 12.93 -1.43
C ALA A 155 3.67 11.55 -0.76
N TYR A 156 4.83 11.32 -0.13
CA TYR A 156 5.18 10.08 0.53
C TYR A 156 5.19 10.23 2.06
N GLN A 157 4.44 9.36 2.74
CA GLN A 157 4.26 9.33 4.20
C GLN A 157 5.14 8.27 4.89
N SER A 158 5.05 8.23 6.23
CA SER A 158 5.55 7.14 7.08
C SER A 158 7.06 6.84 6.95
N ARG A 159 7.90 7.88 6.81
CA ARG A 159 9.36 7.73 6.81
C ARG A 159 9.91 7.44 8.20
N VAL A 160 10.87 6.52 8.31
CA VAL A 160 11.52 6.17 9.59
C VAL A 160 13.04 6.09 9.46
N GLY A 161 13.74 6.45 10.55
CA GLY A 161 15.19 6.36 10.64
C GLY A 161 15.94 7.40 9.80
N PRO A 162 17.29 7.28 9.73
CA PRO A 162 18.15 8.31 9.14
C PRO A 162 18.37 8.16 7.63
N VAL A 163 17.86 7.09 7.01
CA VAL A 163 18.05 6.83 5.58
C VAL A 163 17.24 7.81 4.73
N GLN A 164 17.65 8.02 3.48
CA GLN A 164 16.88 8.87 2.56
C GLN A 164 15.66 8.11 2.03
N TRP A 165 14.49 8.76 2.10
CA TRP A 165 13.22 8.23 1.61
C TRP A 165 12.77 8.98 0.35
N LEU A 166 11.87 8.36 -0.42
CA LEU A 166 11.23 9.02 -1.56
C LEU A 166 10.56 10.33 -1.14
N GLN A 167 10.68 11.30 -2.02
CA GLN A 167 10.18 12.66 -1.89
C GLN A 167 9.16 12.96 -2.99
N PRO A 168 8.25 13.93 -2.78
CA PRO A 168 8.21 14.86 -1.66
C PRO A 168 7.55 14.26 -0.41
N TYR A 169 7.86 14.79 0.77
CA TYR A 169 7.34 14.25 2.02
C TYR A 169 5.98 14.85 2.41
N THR A 170 5.05 14.01 2.88
CA THR A 170 3.68 14.44 3.22
C THR A 170 3.65 15.63 4.20
N ASP A 171 4.41 15.56 5.30
CA ASP A 171 4.50 16.65 6.28
C ASP A 171 4.99 17.98 5.68
N LYS A 172 5.91 17.93 4.72
CA LYS A 172 6.44 19.13 4.05
C LYS A 172 5.47 19.70 3.03
N VAL A 173 4.88 18.84 2.21
CA VAL A 173 3.93 19.27 1.17
C VAL A 173 2.70 19.91 1.81
N LEU A 174 2.19 19.37 2.92
CA LEU A 174 1.02 19.95 3.61
C LEU A 174 1.28 21.38 4.09
N VAL A 175 2.46 21.64 4.68
CA VAL A 175 2.86 22.99 5.08
C VAL A 175 2.96 23.91 3.86
N GLU A 176 3.66 23.47 2.81
CA GLU A 176 3.84 24.26 1.58
C GLU A 176 2.51 24.60 0.89
N LEU A 177 1.54 23.67 0.87
CA LEU A 177 0.22 23.92 0.27
C LEU A 177 -0.57 24.96 1.07
N GLY A 178 -0.50 24.88 2.41
CA GLY A 178 -1.09 25.88 3.29
C GLY A 178 -0.49 27.27 3.09
N GLU A 179 0.85 27.36 3.02
CA GLU A 179 1.58 28.61 2.75
C GLU A 179 1.26 29.19 1.35
N LYS A 180 1.00 28.34 0.36
CA LYS A 180 0.55 28.73 -0.98
C LYS A 180 -0.94 29.14 -1.04
N GLY A 181 -1.66 29.04 0.07
CA GLY A 181 -3.05 29.49 0.20
C GLY A 181 -4.08 28.47 -0.27
N VAL A 182 -3.73 27.19 -0.40
CA VAL A 182 -4.73 26.12 -0.62
C VAL A 182 -5.67 26.10 0.58
N LYS A 183 -6.99 26.10 0.33
CA LYS A 183 -8.01 26.14 1.40
C LYS A 183 -8.77 24.84 1.59
N SER A 184 -8.86 24.03 0.55
CA SER A 184 -9.59 22.78 0.57
C SER A 184 -8.70 21.65 0.05
N LEU A 185 -8.53 20.61 0.86
CA LEU A 185 -7.67 19.48 0.55
C LEU A 185 -8.44 18.16 0.74
N LEU A 186 -8.34 17.29 -0.25
CA LEU A 186 -8.88 15.94 -0.21
C LEU A 186 -7.73 14.92 -0.24
N ALA A 187 -7.45 14.30 0.91
CA ALA A 187 -6.43 13.26 1.02
C ALA A 187 -6.92 11.93 0.42
N VAL A 188 -6.07 11.28 -0.38
CA VAL A 188 -6.36 10.00 -1.04
C VAL A 188 -5.29 8.98 -0.64
N PRO A 189 -5.59 8.00 0.24
CA PRO A 189 -4.68 6.89 0.49
C PRO A 189 -4.65 5.96 -0.73
N VAL A 190 -3.51 5.88 -1.42
CA VAL A 190 -3.41 5.18 -2.72
C VAL A 190 -2.50 3.95 -2.71
N SER A 191 -1.76 3.72 -1.62
CA SER A 191 -0.85 2.58 -1.46
C SER A 191 -1.49 1.35 -0.81
N PHE A 192 -2.72 1.44 -0.32
CA PHE A 192 -3.42 0.35 0.39
C PHE A 192 -4.91 0.29 0.05
N VAL A 193 -5.49 -0.89 0.26
CA VAL A 193 -6.87 -1.22 -0.15
C VAL A 193 -7.85 -1.32 1.00
N SER A 194 -7.39 -1.29 2.24
CA SER A 194 -8.21 -1.35 3.46
C SER A 194 -7.81 -0.23 4.41
N GLU A 195 -8.63 0.05 5.41
CA GLU A 195 -8.20 0.94 6.50
C GLU A 195 -7.09 0.29 7.34
N HIS A 196 -6.13 1.10 7.79
CA HIS A 196 -5.05 0.70 8.71
C HIS A 196 -4.57 1.92 9.50
N ILE A 197 -3.50 1.76 10.27
CA ILE A 197 -2.99 2.84 11.12
C ILE A 197 -2.62 4.09 10.33
N GLU A 198 -2.07 3.97 9.13
CA GLU A 198 -1.66 5.14 8.35
C GLU A 198 -2.85 5.92 7.81
N THR A 199 -4.03 5.30 7.67
CA THR A 199 -5.25 6.02 7.26
C THR A 199 -5.98 6.62 8.46
N LEU A 200 -6.21 5.82 9.50
CA LEU A 200 -7.05 6.19 10.64
C LEU A 200 -6.32 7.04 11.68
N GLU A 201 -5.00 6.90 11.77
CA GLU A 201 -4.15 7.71 12.64
C GLU A 201 -3.44 8.76 11.79
N GLU A 202 -2.49 8.37 10.92
CA GLU A 202 -1.60 9.38 10.33
C GLU A 202 -2.38 10.38 9.47
N ILE A 203 -3.28 9.93 8.60
CA ILE A 203 -4.06 10.85 7.75
C ILE A 203 -5.17 11.56 8.54
N ASP A 204 -6.00 10.82 9.28
CA ASP A 204 -7.18 11.38 9.95
C ASP A 204 -6.87 12.23 11.19
N MET A 205 -5.72 12.01 11.83
CA MET A 205 -5.29 12.71 13.03
C MET A 205 -4.09 13.61 12.75
N GLU A 206 -2.90 13.05 12.53
CA GLU A 206 -1.64 13.81 12.46
C GLU A 206 -1.60 14.79 11.27
N TYR A 207 -1.82 14.30 10.05
CA TYR A 207 -1.77 15.11 8.84
C TYR A 207 -2.96 16.06 8.73
N ARG A 208 -4.13 15.66 9.22
CA ARG A 208 -5.28 16.57 9.34
C ARG A 208 -4.96 17.73 10.28
N GLU A 209 -4.40 17.48 11.45
CA GLU A 209 -3.99 18.53 12.39
C GLU A 209 -2.96 19.46 11.75
N LEU A 210 -1.90 18.90 11.15
CA LEU A 210 -0.86 19.66 10.46
C LEU A 210 -1.40 20.51 9.32
N ALA A 211 -2.32 19.98 8.50
CA ALA A 211 -2.92 20.71 7.40
C ALA A 211 -3.74 21.91 7.88
N LEU A 212 -4.54 21.72 8.93
CA LEU A 212 -5.34 22.79 9.52
C LEU A 212 -4.44 23.87 10.15
N GLU A 213 -3.38 23.48 10.86
CA GLU A 213 -2.39 24.42 11.41
C GLU A 213 -1.63 25.19 10.31
N SER A 214 -1.46 24.59 9.14
CA SER A 214 -0.77 25.19 7.99
C SER A 214 -1.65 26.14 7.17
N GLY A 215 -2.95 26.24 7.45
CA GLY A 215 -3.86 27.18 6.80
C GLY A 215 -4.86 26.56 5.80
N ILE A 216 -4.92 25.22 5.71
CA ILE A 216 -6.04 24.51 5.09
C ILE A 216 -7.27 24.68 6.00
N GLU A 217 -8.45 24.88 5.42
CA GLU A 217 -9.69 25.11 6.18
C GLU A 217 -10.67 23.94 6.04
N ASN A 218 -10.73 23.34 4.85
CA ASN A 218 -11.59 22.20 4.55
C ASN A 218 -10.74 20.97 4.28
N TRP A 219 -10.93 19.94 5.09
CA TRP A 219 -10.23 18.67 4.98
C TRP A 219 -11.22 17.54 4.74
N GLY A 220 -10.89 16.68 3.79
CA GLY A 220 -11.59 15.41 3.56
C GLY A 220 -10.58 14.30 3.31
N ARG A 221 -10.99 13.06 3.55
CA ARG A 221 -10.21 11.87 3.23
C ARG A 221 -11.09 10.90 2.46
N VAL A 222 -10.58 10.41 1.34
CA VAL A 222 -11.20 9.30 0.61
C VAL A 222 -11.06 8.02 1.45
N PRO A 223 -12.16 7.29 1.72
CA PRO A 223 -12.07 6.02 2.43
C PRO A 223 -11.25 5.01 1.63
N ALA A 224 -10.61 4.06 2.31
CA ALA A 224 -10.00 2.94 1.62
C ALA A 224 -11.07 2.12 0.87
N LEU A 225 -10.67 1.41 -0.19
CA LEU A 225 -11.56 0.61 -1.03
C LEU A 225 -12.37 -0.42 -0.23
N ASN A 226 -11.77 -1.01 0.80
CA ASN A 226 -12.35 -2.03 1.66
C ASN A 226 -13.09 -3.09 0.82
N CYS A 227 -14.39 -3.25 1.04
CA CYS A 227 -15.25 -4.21 0.35
C CYS A 227 -16.09 -3.57 -0.76
N THR A 228 -15.62 -2.47 -1.39
CA THR A 228 -16.33 -1.81 -2.49
C THR A 228 -16.67 -2.85 -3.58
N PRO A 229 -17.96 -3.04 -3.94
CA PRO A 229 -18.37 -4.18 -4.78
C PRO A 229 -17.67 -4.25 -6.15
N SER A 230 -17.47 -3.12 -6.83
CA SER A 230 -16.76 -3.05 -8.11
C SER A 230 -15.30 -3.48 -7.97
N PHE A 231 -14.63 -3.03 -6.91
CA PHE A 231 -13.26 -3.43 -6.58
C PHE A 231 -13.15 -4.93 -6.27
N ILE A 232 -14.04 -5.47 -5.44
CA ILE A 232 -14.05 -6.89 -5.10
C ILE A 232 -14.35 -7.77 -6.32
N SER A 233 -15.23 -7.30 -7.22
CA SER A 233 -15.46 -7.98 -8.50
C SER A 233 -14.20 -7.96 -9.37
N ASP A 234 -13.51 -6.84 -9.47
CA ASP A 234 -12.30 -6.71 -10.29
C ASP A 234 -11.13 -7.56 -9.76
N LEU A 235 -10.97 -7.68 -8.44
CA LEU A 235 -10.01 -8.64 -7.86
C LEU A 235 -10.37 -10.09 -8.20
N ALA A 236 -11.67 -10.42 -8.22
CA ALA A 236 -12.10 -11.75 -8.64
C ALA A 236 -11.77 -12.01 -10.12
N ASP A 237 -11.96 -11.01 -10.98
CA ASP A 237 -11.58 -11.08 -12.40
C ASP A 237 -10.05 -11.27 -12.55
N ALA A 238 -9.24 -10.53 -11.78
CA ALA A 238 -7.78 -10.71 -11.77
C ALA A 238 -7.36 -12.15 -11.43
N VAL A 239 -8.01 -12.76 -10.44
CA VAL A 239 -7.74 -14.14 -10.04
C VAL A 239 -8.12 -15.14 -11.13
N ILE A 240 -9.27 -14.93 -11.78
CA ILE A 240 -9.76 -15.81 -12.86
C ILE A 240 -8.84 -15.72 -14.07
N GLU A 241 -8.43 -14.50 -14.46
CA GLU A 241 -7.50 -14.24 -15.56
C GLU A 241 -6.11 -14.86 -15.30
N ALA A 242 -5.66 -14.87 -14.04
CA ALA A 242 -4.36 -15.41 -13.66
C ALA A 242 -4.33 -16.95 -13.58
N LEU A 243 -5.47 -17.60 -13.36
CA LEU A 243 -5.57 -19.05 -13.10
C LEU A 243 -5.05 -19.96 -14.22
N PRO A 244 -5.26 -19.65 -15.53
CA PRO A 244 -4.71 -20.45 -16.64
C PRO A 244 -3.19 -20.40 -16.73
N SER A 245 -2.56 -19.34 -16.22
CA SER A 245 -1.11 -19.12 -16.27
C SER A 245 -0.34 -19.82 -15.14
N ALA A 246 -1.03 -20.57 -14.26
CA ALA A 246 -0.41 -21.24 -13.13
C ALA A 246 0.56 -22.34 -13.58
N THR A 247 1.83 -22.21 -13.19
CA THR A 247 2.88 -23.20 -13.44
C THR A 247 3.58 -23.55 -12.13
N ALA A 248 4.22 -24.72 -12.04
CA ALA A 248 5.04 -25.01 -10.87
C ALA A 248 6.09 -23.89 -10.71
N MET A 249 6.29 -23.40 -9.49
CA MET A 249 7.28 -22.34 -9.25
C MET A 249 8.66 -22.86 -9.65
N THR A 250 9.19 -22.38 -10.78
CA THR A 250 10.53 -22.75 -11.24
C THR A 250 11.57 -22.11 -10.33
N THR A 251 12.57 -22.90 -9.94
CA THR A 251 13.78 -22.44 -9.25
C THR A 251 14.69 -21.70 -10.23
N THR A 252 14.24 -20.60 -10.82
CA THR A 252 15.18 -19.70 -11.48
C THR A 252 15.65 -18.73 -10.40
N PRO A 253 16.96 -18.67 -10.08
CA PRO A 253 17.47 -17.57 -9.29
C PRO A 253 17.12 -16.30 -10.07
N MET A 254 16.37 -15.41 -9.44
CA MET A 254 16.27 -14.04 -9.93
C MET A 254 17.71 -13.54 -10.00
N ASN A 255 18.21 -13.22 -11.21
CA ASN A 255 19.61 -12.97 -11.55
C ASN A 255 20.53 -12.69 -10.36
N SER A 256 21.49 -13.61 -10.16
CA SER A 256 22.61 -13.53 -9.21
C SER A 256 23.61 -12.44 -9.60
N SER A 257 23.21 -11.18 -9.48
CA SER A 257 24.13 -10.04 -9.45
C SER A 257 23.71 -9.03 -8.39
N ALA A 258 23.47 -9.54 -7.18
CA ALA A 258 23.58 -8.85 -5.88
C ALA A 258 22.85 -9.73 -4.86
N GLU A 259 23.57 -10.55 -4.10
CA GLU A 259 23.20 -11.10 -2.79
C GLU A 259 24.13 -12.32 -2.54
N GLU A 260 25.41 -12.02 -2.31
CA GLU A 260 26.21 -12.86 -1.41
C GLU A 260 26.15 -12.19 -0.03
N ASP A 261 25.53 -12.90 0.89
CA ASP A 261 25.78 -12.91 2.33
C ASP A 261 25.56 -11.62 3.15
N SER A 262 24.35 -11.45 3.69
CA SER A 262 24.14 -10.65 4.90
C SER A 262 22.94 -11.13 5.73
N ASP A 263 22.83 -12.43 5.97
CA ASP A 263 21.82 -12.99 6.90
C ASP A 263 22.15 -12.70 8.39
N GLN A 264 23.09 -11.79 8.66
CA GLN A 264 23.35 -11.18 9.97
C GLN A 264 23.41 -9.65 9.91
N ASP A 265 22.58 -9.01 9.07
CA ASP A 265 22.47 -7.55 9.09
C ASP A 265 21.60 -7.09 10.28
N PRO A 266 22.13 -6.27 11.22
CA PRO A 266 21.32 -5.63 12.27
C PRO A 266 20.11 -4.85 11.74
N ILE A 267 20.06 -4.51 10.45
CA ILE A 267 18.90 -3.91 9.80
C ILE A 267 17.67 -4.83 9.79
N THR A 268 17.81 -6.15 9.62
CA THR A 268 16.66 -7.07 9.68
C THR A 268 16.06 -7.14 11.08
N TYR A 269 16.89 -6.99 12.11
CA TYR A 269 16.45 -6.87 13.51
C TYR A 269 15.73 -5.54 13.75
N VAL A 270 16.24 -4.44 13.18
CA VAL A 270 15.59 -3.13 13.23
C VAL A 270 14.26 -3.12 12.45
N ILE A 271 14.14 -3.83 11.33
CA ILE A 271 12.87 -4.01 10.60
C ILE A 271 11.87 -4.82 11.43
N LYS A 272 12.28 -5.90 12.08
CA LYS A 272 11.42 -6.63 13.03
C LYS A 272 10.95 -5.76 14.19
N ILE A 273 11.81 -4.87 14.70
CA ILE A 273 11.45 -3.92 15.77
C ILE A 273 10.53 -2.82 15.24
N LEU A 274 10.84 -2.18 14.11
CA LEU A 274 10.07 -1.05 13.59
C LEU A 274 8.66 -1.45 13.14
N PHE A 275 8.51 -2.62 12.49
CA PHE A 275 7.20 -3.12 12.06
C PHE A 275 6.44 -3.87 13.17
N GLY A 276 7.15 -4.47 14.15
CA GLY A 276 6.54 -5.13 15.31
C GLY A 276 6.20 -4.19 16.48
N SER A 277 6.66 -2.94 16.44
CA SER A 277 6.49 -1.97 17.53
C SER A 277 5.93 -0.61 17.06
N ILE A 278 5.06 -0.63 16.06
CA ILE A 278 4.21 0.52 15.70
C ILE A 278 3.49 1.08 16.96
N LEU A 279 3.26 0.27 18.00
CA LEU A 279 2.71 0.71 19.29
C LEU A 279 3.71 1.40 20.24
N ALA A 280 5.03 1.18 20.08
CA ALA A 280 6.03 1.71 21.01
C ALA A 280 6.58 3.09 20.63
N PHE A 281 6.53 3.46 19.34
CA PHE A 281 7.10 4.74 18.89
C PHE A 281 6.13 5.92 19.07
N LEU A 282 4.82 5.68 18.95
CA LEU A 282 3.76 6.69 19.19
C LEU A 282 3.67 7.16 20.66
N LEU A 283 4.32 6.48 21.60
CA LEU A 283 4.36 6.89 23.01
C LEU A 283 5.51 7.84 23.36
N LEU A 284 6.46 8.13 22.46
CA LEU A 284 7.70 8.82 22.84
C LEU A 284 7.80 10.30 22.44
N VAL A 285 6.92 10.86 21.60
CA VAL A 285 6.93 12.32 21.39
C VAL A 285 5.52 12.86 21.11
N SER A 286 4.66 12.91 22.13
CA SER A 286 3.51 13.82 22.03
C SER A 286 4.01 15.27 22.09
N PRO A 287 3.45 16.20 21.29
CA PRO A 287 3.82 17.63 21.30
C PRO A 287 3.70 18.28 22.69
N LYS A 288 2.86 17.72 23.57
CA LYS A 288 2.67 18.15 24.96
C LYS A 288 3.92 17.95 25.83
N MET A 289 4.76 16.93 25.55
CA MET A 289 5.97 16.66 26.31
C MET A 289 7.14 17.58 25.94
N VAL A 290 7.23 17.99 24.67
CA VAL A 290 8.24 18.96 24.19
C VAL A 290 7.99 20.35 24.79
N LYS A 291 6.72 20.72 24.98
CA LYS A 291 6.35 21.99 25.63
C LYS A 291 6.64 21.99 27.14
N ALA A 292 6.51 20.83 27.81
CA ALA A 292 6.84 20.68 29.23
C ALA A 292 8.36 20.74 29.51
N LEU A 293 9.20 20.24 28.58
CA LEU A 293 10.66 20.28 28.72
C LEU A 293 11.26 21.68 28.45
N LYS A 294 10.64 22.49 27.57
CA LYS A 294 11.08 23.87 27.32
C LYS A 294 10.68 24.87 28.41
N GLY A 295 9.73 24.53 29.28
CA GLY A 295 9.25 25.40 30.36
C GLY A 295 10.12 25.43 31.63
N ASN A 296 11.09 24.53 31.77
CA ASN A 296 11.94 24.39 32.96
C ASN A 296 13.42 24.76 32.72
N LEU A 297 13.70 25.48 31.65
CA LEU A 297 15.03 26.01 31.32
C LEU A 297 14.91 27.51 31.03
N LEU A 298 14.45 28.27 32.03
CA LEU A 298 14.68 29.71 32.21
C LEU A 298 14.46 30.06 33.69
#